data_AF-A0A7W0IRK4-F1
#
_entry.id   AF-A0A7W0IRK4-F1
#
_cell.length_a   1.000
_cell.length_b   1.000
_cell.length_c   1.000
_cell.angle_alpha   90.00
_cell.angle_beta   90.00
_cell.angle_gamma   90.00
#
_symmetry.space_group_name_H-M   'P 1'
#
loop_
_entity.id
_entity.type
_entity.pdbx_description
1 polymer ?
#
loop_
_entity_poly.entity_id
_entity_poly.type
_entity_poly.pdbx_seq_one_letter_code
_entity_poly.pdbx_strand_id
1 'polypeptide(L)'
;MTIEKKNSYDFYLILATALVLAVISGICVYGMFYFKFAQLQQLDPVTKGAYMEWMNQLVSPFIIVLIVLLAICVPKRLLPTEWLNRFALALLIVVLVTTWFRGVVMALMVTLGITLSLQLLVLVMALAGSGRLNFERKGYWLRVGSSSLHLGLVLFILDLFLYKNHALHLALFWVTTVATVFGMTACFYSPAIAKWAGGFSQENSSENEDLS
;
A
#
# COMPACT_ATOMS: atom_id res chain seq x y z
N MET A 1 24.12 -25.18 5.49
CA MET A 1 23.96 -24.10 6.48
C MET A 1 23.51 -22.84 5.75
N THR A 2 22.21 -22.68 5.51
CA THR A 2 21.66 -21.58 4.68
C THR A 2 20.23 -21.25 5.11
N ILE A 3 20.05 -20.87 6.38
CA ILE A 3 18.76 -20.42 6.92
C ILE A 3 18.97 -19.09 7.65
N GLU A 4 19.39 -18.03 6.94
CA GLU A 4 19.36 -16.65 7.49
C GLU A 4 19.11 -15.54 6.45
N LYS A 5 19.36 -15.76 5.15
CA LYS A 5 19.21 -14.69 4.13
C LYS A 5 17.76 -14.29 3.80
N LYS A 6 16.78 -15.17 4.00
CA LYS A 6 15.39 -14.93 3.54
C LYS A 6 14.67 -13.85 4.36
N ASN A 7 14.95 -13.76 5.66
CA ASN A 7 14.27 -12.84 6.58
C ASN A 7 14.76 -11.40 6.44
N SER A 8 16.05 -11.22 6.08
CA SER A 8 16.68 -9.92 5.96
C SER A 8 16.12 -9.11 4.77
N TYR A 9 15.87 -9.76 3.63
CA TYR A 9 15.39 -9.06 2.42
C TYR A 9 13.96 -8.51 2.56
N ASP A 10 13.07 -9.23 3.25
CA ASP A 10 11.72 -8.74 3.58
C ASP A 10 11.75 -7.51 4.47
N PHE A 11 12.62 -7.54 5.49
CA PHE A 11 12.81 -6.42 6.39
C PHE A 11 13.33 -5.18 5.66
N TYR A 12 14.35 -5.32 4.80
CA TYR A 12 14.86 -4.20 4.00
C TYR A 12 13.82 -3.62 3.04
N LEU A 13 12.97 -4.46 2.43
CA LEU A 13 11.92 -3.98 1.51
C LEU A 13 10.86 -3.14 2.24
N ILE A 14 10.41 -3.62 3.42
CA ILE A 14 9.45 -2.91 4.26
C ILE A 14 10.06 -1.61 4.78
N LEU A 15 11.31 -1.67 5.27
CA LEU A 15 12.04 -0.51 5.76
C LEU A 15 12.24 0.54 4.67
N ALA A 16 12.62 0.13 3.46
CA ALA A 16 12.77 1.02 2.31
C ALA A 16 11.45 1.68 1.94
N THR A 17 10.36 0.92 1.90
CA THR A 17 9.02 1.46 1.61
C THR A 17 8.59 2.48 2.67
N ALA A 18 8.78 2.16 3.95
CA ALA A 18 8.46 3.06 5.06
C ALA A 18 9.31 4.34 5.03
N LEU A 19 10.60 4.23 4.71
CA LEU A 19 11.50 5.37 4.58
C LEU A 19 11.09 6.30 3.42
N VAL A 20 10.77 5.73 2.26
CA VAL A 20 10.31 6.52 1.10
C VAL A 20 8.99 7.23 1.42
N LEU A 21 8.05 6.56 2.08
CA LEU A 21 6.81 7.20 2.55
C LEU A 21 7.07 8.31 3.56
N ALA A 22 7.99 8.11 4.51
CA ALA A 22 8.34 9.13 5.49
C ALA A 22 8.92 10.39 4.82
N VAL A 23 9.77 10.21 3.82
CA VAL A 23 10.33 11.31 3.02
C VAL A 23 9.23 12.03 2.23
N ILE A 24 8.36 11.30 1.51
CA ILE A 24 7.25 11.89 0.76
C ILE A 24 6.32 12.67 1.71
N SER A 25 5.96 12.07 2.86
CA SER A 25 5.15 12.72 3.88
C SER A 25 5.80 14.01 4.39
N GLY A 26 7.11 13.98 4.68
CA GLY A 26 7.88 15.16 5.06
C GLY A 26 7.86 16.27 3.99
N ILE A 27 8.03 15.91 2.72
CA ILE A 27 7.94 16.85 1.59
C ILE A 27 6.53 17.44 1.47
N CYS A 28 5.49 16.62 1.62
CA CYS A 28 4.09 17.08 1.58
C CYS A 28 3.77 18.05 2.73
N VAL A 29 4.19 17.73 3.96
CA VAL A 29 4.02 18.59 5.13
C VAL A 29 4.79 19.90 4.93
N TYR A 30 6.05 19.83 4.50
CA TYR A 30 6.85 21.01 4.17
C TYR A 30 6.18 21.87 3.11
N GLY A 31 5.67 21.27 2.03
CA GLY A 31 4.94 21.97 0.98
C GLY A 31 3.69 22.68 1.49
N MET A 32 2.91 22.03 2.36
CA MET A 32 1.71 22.62 2.97
C MET A 32 2.07 23.83 3.86
N PHE A 33 3.09 23.71 4.71
CA PHE A 33 3.55 24.80 5.57
C PHE A 33 4.15 25.94 4.76
N TYR A 34 4.99 25.65 3.78
CA TYR A 34 5.60 26.67 2.91
C TYR A 34 4.53 27.43 2.12
N PHE A 35 3.52 26.74 1.58
CA PHE A 35 2.41 27.39 0.88
C PHE A 35 1.60 28.32 1.79
N LYS A 36 1.41 27.92 3.06
CA LYS A 36 0.69 28.73 4.07
C LYS A 36 1.52 29.90 4.61
N PHE A 37 2.83 29.70 4.82
CA PHE A 37 3.74 30.74 5.35
C PHE A 37 4.15 31.77 4.30
N ALA A 38 4.36 31.36 3.05
CA ALA A 38 4.84 32.24 1.99
C ALA A 38 3.73 33.10 1.33
N GLN A 39 2.49 33.08 1.85
CA GLN A 39 1.33 33.77 1.26
C GLN A 39 1.17 33.54 -0.26
N LEU A 40 1.60 32.38 -0.77
CA LEU A 40 1.55 32.00 -2.19
C LEU A 40 0.12 31.99 -2.77
N GLN A 41 -0.91 32.12 -1.92
CA GLN A 41 -2.30 32.34 -2.34
C GLN A 41 -2.56 33.72 -2.97
N GLN A 42 -1.71 34.72 -2.70
CA GLN A 42 -1.82 36.08 -3.24
C GLN A 42 -0.80 36.41 -4.33
N LEU A 43 0.12 35.49 -4.65
CA LEU A 43 1.13 35.69 -5.69
C LEU A 43 0.58 35.40 -7.09
N ASP A 44 1.20 36.05 -8.07
CA ASP A 44 0.94 35.92 -9.50
C ASP A 44 0.91 34.44 -9.96
N PRO A 45 -0.04 34.03 -10.82
CA PRO A 45 -0.23 32.63 -11.24
C PRO A 45 1.03 31.99 -11.86
N VAL A 46 1.93 32.79 -12.43
CA VAL A 46 3.18 32.31 -13.05
C VAL A 46 4.14 31.77 -11.99
N THR A 47 4.33 32.48 -10.87
CA THR A 47 5.24 32.07 -9.78
C THR A 47 4.71 30.85 -9.04
N LYS A 48 3.38 30.72 -8.94
CA LYS A 48 2.72 29.54 -8.38
C LYS A 48 2.95 28.29 -9.23
N GLY A 49 2.90 28.44 -10.57
CA GLY A 49 3.19 27.35 -11.50
C GLY A 49 4.63 26.84 -11.41
N ALA A 50 5.60 27.74 -11.38
CA ALA A 50 7.02 27.39 -11.27
C ALA A 50 7.33 26.65 -9.96
N TYR A 51 6.73 27.07 -8.84
CA TYR A 51 6.88 26.38 -7.55
C TYR A 51 6.27 24.96 -7.58
N MET A 52 5.08 24.81 -8.18
CA MET A 52 4.44 23.49 -8.32
C MET A 52 5.27 22.53 -9.17
N GLU A 53 5.86 23.03 -10.26
CA GLU A 53 6.71 22.21 -11.13
C GLU A 53 7.99 21.76 -10.42
N TRP A 54 8.63 22.66 -9.67
CA TRP A 54 9.80 22.32 -8.86
C TRP A 54 9.48 21.27 -7.78
N MET A 55 8.37 21.44 -7.05
CA MET A 55 7.92 20.44 -6.08
C MET A 55 7.62 19.09 -6.75
N ASN A 56 6.99 19.10 -7.93
CA ASN A 56 6.68 17.87 -8.65
C ASN A 56 7.94 17.15 -9.14
N GLN A 57 8.93 17.88 -9.66
CA GLN A 57 10.23 17.31 -10.03
C GLN A 57 10.94 16.69 -8.83
N LEU A 58 10.84 17.31 -7.64
CA LEU A 58 11.45 16.80 -6.42
C LEU A 58 10.74 15.53 -5.91
N VAL A 59 9.42 15.44 -6.04
CA VAL A 59 8.61 14.29 -5.56
C VAL A 59 8.60 13.12 -6.54
N SER A 60 8.62 13.38 -7.86
CA SER A 60 8.58 12.38 -8.93
C SER A 60 9.53 11.19 -8.76
N PRO A 61 10.84 11.34 -8.48
CA PRO A 61 11.74 10.19 -8.33
C PRO A 61 11.36 9.30 -7.15
N PHE A 62 10.86 9.86 -6.05
CA PHE A 62 10.39 9.09 -4.90
C PHE A 62 9.14 8.30 -5.22
N ILE A 63 8.22 8.87 -6.00
CA ILE A 63 7.02 8.16 -6.47
C ILE A 63 7.43 6.98 -7.34
N ILE A 64 8.37 7.15 -8.28
CA ILE A 64 8.86 6.06 -9.14
C ILE A 64 9.46 4.93 -8.30
N VAL A 65 10.35 5.27 -7.36
CA VAL A 65 10.96 4.28 -6.44
C VAL A 65 9.89 3.55 -5.63
N LEU A 66 8.89 4.27 -5.12
CA LEU A 66 7.81 3.69 -4.33
C LEU A 66 6.96 2.72 -5.16
N ILE A 67 6.65 3.06 -6.42
CA ILE A 67 5.90 2.17 -7.34
C ILE A 67 6.68 0.89 -7.61
N VAL A 68 7.98 1.00 -7.86
CA VAL A 68 8.85 -0.17 -8.08
C VAL A 68 8.90 -1.05 -6.83
N LEU A 69 9.05 -0.44 -5.64
CA LEU A 69 9.02 -1.17 -4.38
C LEU A 69 7.71 -1.93 -4.21
N LEU A 70 6.56 -1.30 -4.46
CA LEU A 70 5.26 -1.95 -4.34
C LEU A 70 5.03 -3.07 -5.35
N ALA A 71 5.43 -2.86 -6.60
CA ALA A 71 5.34 -3.87 -7.65
C ALA A 71 6.10 -5.14 -7.28
N ILE A 72 7.16 -5.03 -6.47
CA ILE A 72 7.91 -6.17 -5.92
C ILE A 72 7.25 -6.70 -4.64
N CYS A 73 6.74 -5.83 -3.77
CA CYS A 73 6.12 -6.22 -2.49
C CYS A 73 4.87 -7.11 -2.65
N VAL A 74 4.00 -6.81 -3.62
CA VAL A 74 2.69 -7.46 -3.78
C VAL A 74 2.80 -8.93 -4.22
N PRO A 75 3.49 -9.27 -5.33
CA PRO A 75 3.51 -10.66 -5.81
C PRO A 75 4.30 -11.58 -4.86
N LYS A 76 5.24 -11.05 -4.08
CA LYS A 76 5.95 -11.79 -3.03
C LYS A 76 5.02 -12.33 -1.94
N ARG A 77 3.89 -11.66 -1.68
CA ARG A 77 2.87 -12.10 -0.73
C ARG A 77 1.89 -13.13 -1.29
N LEU A 78 1.78 -13.21 -2.62
CA LEU A 78 0.78 -14.04 -3.31
C LEU A 78 1.35 -15.39 -3.75
N LEU A 79 2.60 -15.46 -4.22
CA LEU A 79 3.12 -16.61 -4.97
C LEU A 79 4.40 -17.23 -4.38
N PRO A 80 4.57 -18.56 -4.45
CA PRO A 80 5.84 -19.21 -4.17
C PRO A 80 6.93 -18.74 -5.16
N THR A 81 8.19 -18.77 -4.72
CA THR A 81 9.34 -18.09 -5.35
C THR A 81 9.56 -18.47 -6.82
N GLU A 82 9.13 -19.66 -7.24
CA GLU A 82 9.24 -20.15 -8.61
C GLU A 82 8.31 -19.43 -9.61
N TRP A 83 7.08 -19.11 -9.19
CA TRP A 83 6.12 -18.36 -10.02
C TRP A 83 6.34 -16.85 -9.95
N LEU A 84 6.96 -16.37 -8.87
CA LEU A 84 7.30 -14.97 -8.69
C LEU A 84 8.20 -14.44 -9.82
N ASN A 85 9.21 -15.21 -10.23
CA ASN A 85 10.14 -14.77 -11.27
C ASN A 85 9.45 -14.64 -12.63
N ARG A 86 8.53 -15.57 -12.97
CA ARG A 86 7.74 -15.50 -14.21
C ARG A 86 6.81 -14.31 -14.21
N PHE A 87 6.15 -14.03 -13.08
CA PHE A 87 5.24 -12.90 -12.96
C PHE A 87 5.99 -11.56 -13.01
N ALA A 88 7.11 -11.45 -12.29
CA ALA A 88 7.95 -10.26 -12.31
C ALA A 88 8.51 -9.98 -13.70
N LEU A 89 8.94 -11.02 -14.42
CA LEU A 89 9.42 -10.91 -15.79
C LEU A 89 8.29 -10.48 -16.75
N ALA A 90 7.08 -11.02 -16.60
CA ALA A 90 5.91 -10.58 -17.36
C ALA A 90 5.56 -9.11 -17.08
N LEU A 91 5.56 -8.69 -15.81
CA LEU A 91 5.33 -7.30 -15.40
C LEU A 91 6.39 -6.37 -16.01
N LEU A 92 7.66 -6.78 -15.97
CA LEU A 92 8.77 -6.03 -16.53
C LEU A 92 8.66 -5.89 -18.05
N ILE A 93 8.25 -6.94 -18.76
CA ILE A 93 7.97 -6.87 -20.21
C ILE A 93 6.84 -5.87 -20.47
N VAL A 94 5.74 -5.94 -19.73
CA VAL A 94 4.61 -5.01 -19.88
C VAL A 94 5.08 -3.57 -19.64
N VAL A 95 5.90 -3.33 -18.62
CA VAL A 95 6.49 -2.01 -18.34
C VAL A 95 7.39 -1.54 -19.47
N LEU A 96 8.30 -2.38 -19.97
CA LEU A 96 9.20 -2.01 -21.06
C LEU A 96 8.43 -1.68 -22.34
N VAL A 97 7.46 -2.52 -22.71
CA VAL A 97 6.61 -2.30 -23.90
C VAL A 97 5.80 -1.02 -23.73
N THR A 98 5.12 -0.83 -22.61
CA THR A 98 4.33 0.38 -22.38
C THR A 98 5.19 1.65 -22.32
N THR A 99 6.39 1.57 -21.73
CA THR A 99 7.35 2.68 -21.70
C THR A 99 7.81 3.05 -23.11
N TRP A 100 8.09 2.04 -23.95
CA TRP A 100 8.52 2.24 -25.33
C TRP A 100 7.44 2.94 -26.18
N PHE A 101 6.16 2.56 -26.01
CA PHE A 101 5.08 3.10 -26.84
C PHE A 101 4.45 4.40 -26.33
N ARG A 102 4.29 4.55 -25.01
CA ARG A 102 3.49 5.63 -24.41
C ARG A 102 4.22 6.42 -23.32
N GLY A 103 5.50 6.16 -23.12
CA GLY A 103 6.34 6.82 -22.13
C GLY A 103 6.14 6.31 -20.70
N VAL A 104 7.00 6.80 -19.82
CA VAL A 104 7.14 6.30 -18.44
C VAL A 104 5.87 6.52 -17.60
N VAL A 105 5.17 7.64 -17.82
CA VAL A 105 3.94 8.00 -17.08
C VAL A 105 2.83 6.96 -17.28
N MET A 106 2.60 6.53 -18.53
CA MET A 106 1.58 5.51 -18.83
C MET A 106 2.01 4.12 -18.34
N ALA A 107 3.30 3.80 -18.41
CA ALA A 107 3.83 2.55 -17.84
C ALA A 107 3.63 2.48 -16.33
N LEU A 108 3.89 3.58 -15.61
CA LEU A 108 3.65 3.72 -14.18
C LEU A 108 2.16 3.54 -13.86
N MET A 109 1.26 4.19 -14.60
CA MET A 109 -0.19 4.08 -14.39
C MET A 109 -0.70 2.64 -14.63
N VAL A 110 -0.23 1.97 -15.68
CA VAL A 110 -0.57 0.56 -15.97
C VAL A 110 -0.06 -0.36 -14.86
N THR A 111 1.20 -0.17 -14.43
CA THR A 111 1.80 -0.95 -13.33
C THR A 111 1.01 -0.78 -12.04
N LEU A 112 0.61 0.47 -11.74
CA LEU A 112 -0.20 0.77 -10.57
C LEU A 112 -1.56 0.09 -10.64
N GLY A 113 -2.21 0.13 -11.81
CA GLY A 113 -3.49 -0.54 -12.05
C GLY A 113 -3.41 -2.05 -11.85
N ILE A 114 -2.41 -2.70 -12.45
CA ILE A 114 -2.17 -4.14 -12.27
C ILE A 114 -1.93 -4.48 -10.80
N THR A 115 -1.08 -3.70 -10.12
CA THR A 115 -0.75 -3.90 -8.71
C THR A 115 -1.98 -3.69 -7.81
N LEU A 116 -2.80 -2.70 -8.11
CA LEU A 116 -4.05 -2.42 -7.41
C LEU A 116 -5.03 -3.59 -7.57
N SER A 117 -5.26 -4.08 -8.78
CA SER A 117 -6.15 -5.22 -9.04
C SER A 117 -5.70 -6.48 -8.31
N LEU A 118 -4.39 -6.77 -8.31
CA LEU A 118 -3.83 -7.90 -7.56
C LEU A 118 -4.03 -7.74 -6.05
N GLN A 119 -3.77 -6.53 -5.52
CA GLN A 119 -3.93 -6.24 -4.10
C GLN A 119 -5.39 -6.38 -3.65
N LEU A 120 -6.33 -5.97 -4.50
CA LEU A 120 -7.77 -6.12 -4.26
C LEU A 120 -8.17 -7.60 -4.23
N LEU A 121 -7.65 -8.39 -5.17
CA LEU A 121 -7.86 -9.84 -5.20
C LEU A 121 -7.30 -10.53 -3.95
N VAL A 122 -6.11 -10.11 -3.49
CA VAL A 122 -5.52 -10.58 -2.22
C VAL A 122 -6.40 -10.21 -1.03
N LEU A 123 -6.92 -8.98 -0.98
CA LEU A 123 -7.81 -8.55 0.10
C LEU A 123 -9.11 -9.38 0.12
N VAL A 124 -9.72 -9.62 -1.04
CA VAL A 124 -10.92 -10.47 -1.15
C VAL A 124 -10.63 -11.89 -0.67
N MET A 125 -9.50 -12.49 -1.08
CA MET A 125 -9.12 -13.82 -0.58
C MET A 125 -8.80 -13.85 0.91
N ALA A 126 -8.21 -12.78 1.44
CA ALA A 126 -7.94 -12.63 2.86
C ALA A 126 -9.24 -12.52 3.67
N LEU A 127 -10.24 -11.79 3.17
CA LEU A 127 -11.57 -11.67 3.77
C LEU A 127 -12.39 -12.97 3.65
N ALA A 128 -12.22 -13.72 2.56
CA ALA A 128 -12.90 -15.00 2.36
C ALA A 128 -12.35 -16.13 3.26
N GLY A 129 -11.36 -15.87 4.12
CA GLY A 129 -10.82 -16.86 5.04
C GLY A 129 -10.10 -18.05 4.36
N SER A 130 -9.75 -17.91 3.08
CA SER A 130 -9.15 -18.98 2.30
C SER A 130 -7.82 -19.45 2.89
N GLY A 131 -7.80 -20.67 3.42
CA GLY A 131 -6.61 -21.36 3.95
C GLY A 131 -5.55 -21.72 2.91
N ARG A 132 -5.73 -21.35 1.64
CA ARG A 132 -4.77 -21.64 0.54
C ARG A 132 -3.65 -20.61 0.37
N LEU A 133 -3.62 -19.56 1.19
CA LEU A 133 -2.48 -18.65 1.24
C LEU A 133 -1.42 -19.21 2.20
N ASN A 134 -0.19 -19.32 1.69
CA ASN A 134 1.02 -19.86 2.31
C ASN A 134 1.52 -18.98 3.47
N PHE A 135 0.66 -18.84 4.49
CA PHE A 135 0.89 -18.09 5.70
C PHE A 135 0.79 -19.10 6.84
N GLU A 136 1.88 -19.83 7.06
CA GLU A 136 2.14 -20.48 8.33
C GLU A 136 1.83 -19.50 9.49
N ARG A 137 0.83 -19.84 10.32
CA ARG A 137 0.71 -19.38 11.71
C ARG A 137 0.76 -17.85 11.98
N LYS A 138 0.03 -17.01 11.24
CA LYS A 138 -0.28 -15.63 11.70
C LYS A 138 -1.77 -15.33 11.57
N GLY A 139 -2.38 -14.81 12.64
CA GLY A 139 -3.82 -14.66 12.81
C GLY A 139 -4.51 -13.91 11.66
N TYR A 140 -5.75 -14.30 11.36
CA TYR A 140 -6.62 -13.78 10.29
C TYR A 140 -6.59 -12.24 10.20
N TRP A 141 -6.75 -11.56 11.34
CA TRP A 141 -6.75 -10.09 11.44
C TRP A 141 -5.43 -9.43 11.03
N LEU A 142 -4.30 -10.08 11.30
CA LEU A 142 -2.98 -9.57 10.90
C LEU A 142 -2.80 -9.61 9.37
N ARG A 143 -3.35 -10.66 8.73
CA ARG A 143 -3.30 -10.83 7.26
C ARG A 143 -4.17 -9.79 6.56
N VAL A 144 -5.40 -9.60 7.04
CA VAL A 144 -6.32 -8.59 6.52
C VAL A 144 -5.76 -7.18 6.72
N GLY A 145 -5.27 -6.86 7.92
CA GLY A 145 -4.68 -5.54 8.22
C GLY A 145 -3.48 -5.23 7.33
N SER A 146 -2.56 -6.17 7.18
CA SER A 146 -1.37 -5.96 6.35
C SER A 146 -1.69 -5.83 4.85
N SER A 147 -2.71 -6.55 4.35
CA SER A 147 -3.20 -6.37 2.98
C SER A 147 -3.89 -5.03 2.78
N SER A 148 -4.68 -4.59 3.77
CA SER A 148 -5.37 -3.30 3.74
C SER A 148 -4.39 -2.12 3.77
N LEU A 149 -3.28 -2.22 4.53
CA LEU A 149 -2.20 -1.23 4.52
C LEU A 149 -1.55 -1.09 3.14
N HIS A 150 -1.23 -2.20 2.48
CA HIS A 150 -0.68 -2.15 1.13
C HIS A 150 -1.68 -1.58 0.12
N LEU A 151 -2.96 -1.92 0.23
CA LEU A 151 -4.01 -1.34 -0.61
C LEU A 151 -4.09 0.18 -0.41
N GLY A 152 -4.11 0.65 0.84
CA GLY A 152 -4.13 2.07 1.17
C GLY A 152 -2.92 2.82 0.60
N LEU A 153 -1.75 2.18 0.61
CA LEU A 153 -0.53 2.76 0.05
C LEU A 153 -0.56 2.82 -1.49
N VAL A 154 -1.04 1.78 -2.18
CA VAL A 154 -1.22 1.81 -3.65
C VAL A 154 -2.21 2.89 -4.05
N LEU A 155 -3.34 3.00 -3.34
CA LEU A 155 -4.34 4.03 -3.58
C LEU A 155 -3.78 5.44 -3.28
N PHE A 156 -2.89 5.60 -2.31
CA PHE A 156 -2.25 6.88 -1.98
C PHE A 156 -1.35 7.36 -3.12
N ILE A 157 -0.63 6.46 -3.77
CA ILE A 157 0.16 6.81 -4.96
C ILE A 157 -0.74 7.13 -6.15
N LEU A 158 -1.85 6.40 -6.29
CA LEU A 158 -2.83 6.69 -7.33
C LEU A 158 -3.40 8.10 -7.15
N ASP A 159 -3.69 8.49 -5.91
CA ASP A 159 -4.16 9.82 -5.54
C ASP A 159 -3.18 10.93 -5.98
N LEU A 160 -1.88 10.76 -5.69
CA LEU A 160 -0.82 11.68 -6.15
C LEU A 160 -0.77 11.81 -7.68
N PHE A 161 -1.02 10.72 -8.41
CA PHE A 161 -1.09 10.74 -9.87
C PHE A 161 -2.34 11.42 -10.42
N LEU A 162 -3.46 11.36 -9.68
CA LEU A 162 -4.75 11.92 -10.09
C LEU A 162 -4.98 13.36 -9.60
N TYR A 163 -3.94 14.06 -9.12
CA TYR A 163 -4.03 15.45 -8.64
C TYR A 163 -4.78 16.41 -9.58
N LYS A 164 -4.69 16.20 -10.90
CA LYS A 164 -5.39 17.03 -11.90
C LYS A 164 -6.92 16.96 -11.78
N ASN A 165 -7.48 15.88 -11.23
CA ASN A 165 -8.90 15.66 -11.07
C ASN A 165 -9.33 15.84 -9.61
N HIS A 166 -9.63 17.08 -9.22
CA HIS A 166 -9.99 17.47 -7.84
C HIS A 166 -11.06 16.58 -7.18
N ALA A 167 -12.09 16.16 -7.91
CA ALA A 167 -13.16 15.31 -7.36
C ALA A 167 -12.70 13.87 -7.06
N LEU A 168 -11.87 13.28 -7.95
CA LEU A 168 -11.34 11.94 -7.76
C LEU A 168 -10.27 11.92 -6.67
N HIS A 169 -9.44 12.96 -6.60
CA HIS A 169 -8.45 13.12 -5.54
C HIS A 169 -9.11 13.16 -4.15
N LEU A 170 -10.18 13.95 -3.97
CA LEU A 170 -10.86 14.00 -2.68
C LEU A 170 -11.43 12.63 -2.27
N ALA A 171 -12.05 11.91 -3.21
CA ALA A 171 -12.59 10.59 -2.95
C ALA A 171 -11.50 9.57 -2.61
N LEU A 172 -10.41 9.54 -3.39
CA LEU A 172 -9.27 8.64 -3.16
C LEU A 172 -8.56 8.94 -1.84
N PHE A 173 -8.42 10.21 -1.48
CA PHE A 173 -7.88 10.63 -0.18
C PHE A 173 -8.67 10.07 1.01
N TRP A 174 -10.01 10.10 0.94
CA TRP A 174 -10.84 9.50 1.99
C TRP A 174 -10.72 7.99 2.04
N VAL A 175 -10.78 7.33 0.88
CA VAL A 175 -10.65 5.85 0.80
C VAL A 175 -9.28 5.39 1.31
N THR A 176 -8.20 6.08 0.93
CA THR A 176 -6.84 5.79 1.39
C THR A 176 -6.69 5.98 2.89
N THR A 177 -7.24 7.07 3.43
CA THR A 177 -7.21 7.35 4.87
C THR A 177 -7.95 6.26 5.64
N VAL A 178 -9.16 5.89 5.22
CA VAL A 178 -9.94 4.83 5.87
C VAL A 178 -9.23 3.48 5.78
N ALA A 179 -8.69 3.12 4.60
CA ALA A 179 -7.96 1.87 4.41
C ALA A 179 -6.68 1.80 5.26
N THR A 180 -5.91 2.89 5.34
CA THR A 180 -4.68 2.92 6.15
C THR A 180 -4.98 2.87 7.65
N VAL A 181 -5.97 3.62 8.13
CA VAL A 181 -6.42 3.57 9.53
C VAL A 181 -6.95 2.19 9.89
N PHE A 182 -7.81 1.61 9.06
CA PHE A 182 -8.32 0.26 9.27
C PHE A 182 -7.20 -0.78 9.30
N GLY A 183 -6.26 -0.68 8.35
CA GLY A 183 -5.08 -1.55 8.30
C GLY A 183 -4.22 -1.46 9.56
N MET A 184 -3.95 -0.24 10.06
CA MET A 184 -3.21 -0.03 11.31
C MET A 184 -3.95 -0.62 12.51
N THR A 185 -5.24 -0.34 12.65
CA THR A 185 -6.07 -0.88 13.74
C THR A 185 -6.09 -2.41 13.72
N ALA A 186 -6.30 -3.02 12.55
CA ALA A 186 -6.30 -4.47 12.41
C ALA A 186 -4.94 -5.11 12.71
N CYS A 187 -3.83 -4.44 12.42
CA CYS A 187 -2.48 -4.90 12.76
C CYS A 187 -2.16 -4.77 14.25
N PHE A 188 -2.50 -3.65 14.90
CA PHE A 188 -2.19 -3.41 16.32
C PHE A 188 -3.14 -4.14 17.27
N TYR A 189 -4.43 -4.19 16.95
CA TYR A 189 -5.44 -4.83 17.79
C TYR A 189 -5.65 -6.30 17.46
N SER A 190 -4.84 -6.91 16.59
CA SER A 190 -4.97 -8.34 16.26
C SER A 190 -4.97 -9.28 17.49
N PRO A 191 -4.18 -9.05 18.56
CA PRO A 191 -4.23 -9.90 19.75
C PRO A 191 -5.48 -9.64 20.60
N ALA A 192 -5.93 -8.39 20.69
CA ALA A 192 -7.08 -7.99 21.48
C ALA A 192 -8.41 -8.45 20.85
N ILE A 193 -8.53 -8.33 19.52
CA ILE A 193 -9.69 -8.80 18.76
C ILE A 193 -9.75 -10.33 18.75
N ALA A 194 -8.60 -11.01 18.64
CA ALA A 194 -8.55 -12.47 18.77
C ALA A 194 -8.93 -12.96 20.18
N LYS A 195 -8.54 -12.23 21.22
CA LYS A 195 -8.91 -12.54 22.61
C LYS A 195 -10.40 -12.26 22.88
N TRP A 196 -10.96 -11.20 22.31
CA TRP A 196 -12.38 -10.86 22.43
C TRP A 196 -13.28 -11.84 21.64
N ALA A 197 -12.88 -12.20 20.42
CA ALA A 197 -13.58 -13.21 19.62
C ALA A 197 -13.44 -14.63 20.19
N GLY A 198 -12.30 -14.97 20.80
CA GLY A 198 -12.11 -16.22 21.52
C GLY A 198 -12.87 -16.30 22.85
N GLY A 199 -13.09 -15.16 23.52
CA GLY A 199 -13.93 -15.07 24.72
C GLY A 199 -15.40 -15.36 24.46
N PHE A 200 -15.92 -14.96 23.29
CA PHE A 200 -17.32 -15.22 22.92
C PHE A 200 -17.63 -16.71 22.65
N SER A 201 -16.62 -17.53 22.36
CA SER A 201 -16.80 -18.99 22.24
C SER A 201 -16.71 -19.75 23.56
N GLN A 202 -16.21 -19.13 24.64
CA GLN A 202 -16.06 -19.83 25.91
C GLN A 202 -17.27 -19.68 26.84
N GLU A 203 -18.06 -18.62 26.66
CA GLU A 203 -19.27 -18.36 27.47
C GLU A 203 -20.50 -19.16 27.00
N ASN A 204 -20.48 -19.72 25.78
CA ASN A 204 -21.60 -20.50 25.23
C ASN A 204 -21.49 -22.03 25.44
N SER A 205 -20.43 -22.49 26.12
CA SER A 205 -20.26 -23.92 26.47
C SER A 205 -20.53 -24.21 27.95
N SER A 206 -20.54 -23.20 28.83
CA SER A 206 -20.85 -23.39 30.25
C SER A 206 -22.33 -23.37 30.59
N GLU A 207 -23.21 -22.89 29.70
CA GLU A 207 -24.66 -22.84 29.95
C GLU A 207 -25.41 -24.12 29.52
N ASN A 208 -24.71 -25.09 28.90
CA ASN A 208 -25.30 -26.33 28.40
C ASN A 208 -24.86 -27.59 29.16
N GLU A 209 -24.00 -27.47 30.18
CA GLU A 209 -23.61 -28.59 31.07
C GLU A 209 -24.36 -28.59 32.41
N ASP A 210 -25.10 -27.54 32.76
CA ASP A 210 -25.88 -27.46 34.02
C ASP A 210 -27.36 -27.90 33.88
N LEU A 211 -27.75 -28.44 32.71
CA LEU A 211 -29.12 -28.87 32.40
C LEU A 211 -29.26 -30.35 31.99
N SER A 212 -28.22 -31.16 32.21
CA SER A 212 -28.23 -32.62 31.97
C SER A 212 -27.93 -33.43 33.22
#